data_AF-A0A3D8HUX6-F1
#
_entry.id   AF-A0A3D8HUX6-F1
#
_cell.length_a   1.000
_cell.length_b   1.000
_cell.length_c   1.000
_cell.angle_alpha   90.00
_cell.angle_beta   90.00
_cell.angle_gamma   90.00
#
_symmetry.space_group_name_H-M   'P 1'
#
loop_
_entity.id
_entity.type
_entity.pdbx_description
1 polymer ?
#
loop_
_entity_poly.entity_id
_entity_poly.type
_entity_poly.pdbx_seq_one_letter_code
_entity_poly.pdbx_strand_id
1 'polypeptide(L)'
;MGNTSAGMGGAGVALKNSAWGLYYNPALLSASPKVKFGYSLGVGISEKNLAQLATVDIANMQDTATRLASSFSGGSGGGAGAVNGVVDAVDKALDTVLGSTGTTGQSTQDKLTSYLQSHKDGNYTDLIDKIKDEVQKSSSLDDLQKGLLGNILGSVDYDNLKFDNSTAGGVANALTNITISKGSDRGLDKSMADIALVQDSIKDSNLSLVSQNGLVFQLGSRPLNNTVGTLAVGLFASAYSSMSINANPDKMRLILEAGGNYYELKITDSGYTYGLSSKSDYDAHSLLAALQTTNPSDAHNLTITSFVLSEIPIGYARTFYFKNSNLNVGVSGKLMNGISVQNKIAISTNTDFAKELSNLTQSFNGSNASRAFGVDVGLVYEIDLPKFRNLTFGLVGKNLNSPTFKSTIEDVVIKPQVRAGLGYYTSSGFNIAFDVDLTQNDLLAISSLKQKSQMIGGGMGFLWRGMDLRVGAMKDLRQDTGLILTGGINLLGFLDITLQSSTKFTDIQNIPMPQYLNLRVGGSFSW
;
A
#
# COMPACT_ATOMS: atom_id res chain seq x y z
N MET A 1 -4.29 -3.54 21.53
CA MET A 1 -3.95 -4.48 22.62
C MET A 1 -5.19 -5.23 23.10
N GLY A 2 -5.02 -6.34 23.82
CA GLY A 2 -6.14 -7.09 24.41
C GLY A 2 -6.79 -8.08 23.46
N ASN A 3 -6.88 -9.33 23.90
CA ASN A 3 -7.27 -10.45 23.06
C ASN A 3 -8.78 -10.52 22.81
N THR A 4 -9.60 -10.23 23.83
CA THR A 4 -11.07 -10.23 23.70
C THR A 4 -11.54 -9.35 22.55
N SER A 5 -11.13 -8.08 22.54
CA SER A 5 -11.47 -7.12 21.49
C SER A 5 -10.88 -7.50 20.13
N ALA A 6 -9.65 -8.01 20.09
CA ALA A 6 -9.05 -8.49 18.85
C ALA A 6 -9.85 -9.65 18.22
N GLY A 7 -10.42 -10.56 19.02
CA GLY A 7 -11.24 -11.67 18.53
C GLY A 7 -12.65 -11.26 18.08
N MET A 8 -13.07 -10.02 18.36
CA MET A 8 -14.37 -9.46 17.99
C MET A 8 -14.22 -8.27 17.04
N GLY A 9 -13.40 -8.42 16.00
CA GLY A 9 -13.24 -7.37 14.98
C GLY A 9 -12.62 -6.08 15.50
N GLY A 10 -11.80 -6.13 16.56
CA GLY A 10 -11.18 -4.95 17.16
C GLY A 10 -12.13 -4.11 18.03
N ALA A 11 -13.35 -4.59 18.29
CA ALA A 11 -14.34 -3.87 19.08
C ALA A 11 -14.06 -3.94 20.58
N GLY A 12 -13.87 -2.77 21.20
CA GLY A 12 -13.47 -2.63 22.59
C GLY A 12 -13.94 -1.35 23.27
N VAL A 13 -14.42 -0.34 22.53
CA VAL A 13 -14.76 0.99 23.07
C VAL A 13 -15.99 0.96 24.00
N ALA A 14 -16.88 -0.01 23.81
CA ALA A 14 -18.06 -0.24 24.66
C ALA A 14 -18.01 -1.58 25.42
N LEU A 15 -16.88 -2.28 25.42
CA LEU A 15 -16.77 -3.66 25.92
C LEU A 15 -16.47 -3.73 27.44
N LYS A 16 -17.51 -3.66 28.27
CA LYS A 16 -17.42 -3.62 29.76
C LYS A 16 -16.62 -4.74 30.41
N ASN A 17 -16.73 -5.97 29.91
CA ASN A 17 -16.14 -7.14 30.56
C ASN A 17 -14.65 -7.34 30.24
N SER A 18 -14.05 -6.46 29.43
CA SER A 18 -12.62 -6.48 29.17
C SER A 18 -11.82 -5.92 30.35
N ALA A 19 -10.61 -6.47 30.56
CA ALA A 19 -9.59 -5.85 31.43
C ALA A 19 -8.92 -4.64 30.76
N TRP A 20 -9.10 -4.48 29.45
CA TRP A 20 -8.42 -3.47 28.62
C TRP A 20 -9.17 -2.14 28.54
N GLY A 21 -10.04 -1.84 29.51
CA GLY A 21 -10.77 -0.57 29.59
C GLY A 21 -9.82 0.64 29.56
N LEU A 22 -8.74 0.60 30.35
CA LEU A 22 -7.71 1.66 30.35
C LEU A 22 -7.13 1.95 28.96
N TYR A 23 -6.94 0.91 28.15
CA TYR A 23 -6.42 1.06 26.79
C TYR A 23 -7.50 1.51 25.80
N TYR A 24 -8.70 0.92 25.81
CA TYR A 24 -9.72 1.20 24.79
C TYR A 24 -10.53 2.46 25.08
N ASN A 25 -11.05 2.59 26.30
CA ASN A 25 -11.90 3.69 26.73
C ASN A 25 -11.87 3.78 28.27
N PRO A 26 -11.22 4.81 28.87
CA PRO A 26 -11.05 4.87 30.32
C PRO A 26 -12.38 4.88 31.09
N ALA A 27 -13.51 5.28 30.49
CA ALA A 27 -14.82 5.19 31.14
C ALA A 27 -15.29 3.74 31.41
N LEU A 28 -14.73 2.74 30.72
CA LEU A 28 -15.06 1.33 30.97
C LEU A 28 -14.56 0.85 32.34
N LEU A 29 -13.60 1.55 32.95
CA LEU A 29 -13.07 1.21 34.27
C LEU A 29 -14.19 1.20 35.32
N SER A 30 -15.04 2.24 35.33
CA SER A 30 -16.17 2.35 36.27
C SER A 30 -17.40 1.57 35.82
N ALA A 31 -17.55 1.29 34.52
CA ALA A 31 -18.67 0.51 33.99
C ALA A 31 -18.62 -0.97 34.41
N SER A 32 -17.44 -1.47 34.78
CA SER A 32 -17.24 -2.81 35.34
C SER A 32 -16.21 -2.73 36.47
N PRO A 33 -16.62 -2.25 37.66
CA PRO A 33 -15.74 -1.91 38.76
C PRO A 33 -15.39 -3.17 39.56
N LYS A 34 -14.51 -3.98 38.97
CA LYS A 34 -13.91 -5.17 39.57
C LYS A 34 -12.40 -4.98 39.69
N VAL A 35 -11.74 -5.84 40.45
CA VAL A 35 -10.29 -5.95 40.34
C VAL A 35 -10.02 -6.75 39.08
N LYS A 36 -9.15 -6.23 38.22
CA LYS A 36 -8.80 -6.90 36.96
C LYS A 36 -7.31 -6.85 36.75
N PHE A 37 -6.75 -7.96 36.31
CA PHE A 37 -5.41 -8.04 35.78
C PHE A 37 -5.49 -8.56 34.34
N GLY A 38 -4.76 -7.94 33.42
CA GLY A 38 -4.70 -8.37 32.04
C GLY A 38 -3.27 -8.35 31.52
N TYR A 39 -2.93 -9.35 30.71
CA TYR A 39 -1.69 -9.38 29.96
C TYR A 39 -1.98 -9.77 28.51
N SER A 40 -1.22 -9.20 27.57
CA SER A 40 -1.40 -9.48 26.14
C SER A 40 -0.07 -9.28 25.46
N LEU A 41 0.30 -10.25 24.65
CA LEU A 41 1.43 -10.21 23.73
C LEU A 41 0.88 -10.37 22.32
N GLY A 42 1.38 -9.58 21.40
CA GLY A 42 0.87 -9.58 20.04
C GLY A 42 1.93 -9.25 19.03
N VAL A 43 1.87 -9.92 17.89
CA VAL A 43 2.63 -9.61 16.68
C VAL A 43 1.67 -9.61 15.50
N GLY A 44 1.86 -8.67 14.59
CA GLY A 44 1.14 -8.64 13.34
C GLY A 44 1.99 -8.07 12.24
N ILE A 45 1.68 -8.50 11.04
CA ILE A 45 2.26 -8.05 9.79
C ILE A 45 1.13 -7.57 8.90
N SER A 46 1.36 -6.48 8.19
CA SER A 46 0.49 -6.06 7.11
C SER A 46 1.28 -5.51 5.96
N GLU A 47 0.77 -5.72 4.76
CA GLU A 47 1.45 -5.42 3.51
C GLU A 47 0.45 -4.76 2.56
N LYS A 48 0.96 -3.83 1.75
CA LYS A 48 0.26 -3.17 0.67
C LYS A 48 1.19 -2.97 -0.50
N ASN A 49 0.81 -3.52 -1.66
CA ASN A 49 1.43 -3.38 -2.99
C ASN A 49 2.94 -3.69 -3.11
N LEU A 50 3.63 -4.11 -2.06
CA LEU A 50 5.03 -4.51 -2.08
C LEU A 50 5.19 -5.95 -2.56
N ALA A 51 4.31 -6.85 -2.12
CA ALA A 51 4.36 -8.26 -2.50
C ALA A 51 3.93 -8.48 -3.96
N GLN A 52 3.08 -7.61 -4.51
CA GLN A 52 2.71 -7.63 -5.94
C GLN A 52 3.92 -7.35 -6.87
N LEU A 53 4.98 -6.72 -6.36
CA LEU A 53 6.24 -6.58 -7.11
C LEU A 53 6.92 -7.93 -7.36
N ALA A 54 6.69 -8.93 -6.51
CA ALA A 54 7.25 -10.27 -6.70
C ALA A 54 6.53 -11.07 -7.80
N THR A 55 5.31 -10.67 -8.18
CA THR A 55 4.54 -11.30 -9.25
C THR A 55 4.82 -10.72 -10.63
N VAL A 56 5.59 -9.63 -10.70
CA VAL A 56 6.00 -8.97 -11.94
C VAL A 56 6.83 -9.93 -12.79
N ASP A 57 6.45 -10.12 -14.05
CA ASP A 57 7.18 -10.98 -14.98
C ASP A 57 8.36 -10.23 -15.59
N ILE A 58 9.45 -10.15 -14.82
CA ILE A 58 10.68 -9.45 -15.22
C ILE A 58 11.24 -10.01 -16.54
N ALA A 59 11.10 -11.31 -16.78
CA ALA A 59 11.58 -11.94 -18.00
C ALA A 59 10.77 -11.48 -19.22
N ASN A 60 9.44 -11.47 -19.12
CA ASN A 60 8.57 -10.95 -20.19
C ASN A 60 8.78 -9.44 -20.42
N MET A 61 8.98 -8.66 -19.35
CA MET A 61 9.31 -7.23 -19.46
C MET A 61 10.64 -7.01 -20.17
N GLN A 62 11.68 -7.77 -19.82
CA GLN A 62 13.00 -7.65 -20.46
C GLN A 62 12.94 -8.04 -21.94
N ASP A 63 12.26 -9.14 -22.26
CA ASP A 63 12.07 -9.58 -23.65
C ASP A 63 11.27 -8.54 -24.46
N THR A 64 10.17 -8.04 -23.90
CA THR A 64 9.37 -6.99 -24.54
C THR A 64 10.16 -5.69 -24.73
N ALA A 65 10.91 -5.26 -23.71
CA ALA A 65 11.77 -4.07 -23.81
C ALA A 65 12.86 -4.27 -24.86
N THR A 66 13.46 -5.45 -24.93
CA THR A 66 14.47 -5.80 -25.94
C THR A 66 13.87 -5.80 -27.34
N ARG A 67 12.67 -6.38 -27.53
CA ARG A 67 11.95 -6.39 -28.81
C ARG A 67 11.54 -4.98 -29.25
N LEU A 68 11.02 -4.16 -28.33
CA LEU A 68 10.66 -2.77 -28.62
C LEU A 68 11.90 -1.95 -28.97
N ALA A 69 12.97 -2.06 -28.18
CA ALA A 69 14.22 -1.36 -28.45
C ALA A 69 14.86 -1.83 -29.76
N SER A 70 14.91 -3.13 -30.04
CA SER A 70 15.50 -3.64 -31.29
C SER A 70 14.66 -3.29 -32.53
N SER A 71 13.33 -3.19 -32.39
CA SER A 71 12.43 -2.85 -33.50
C SER A 71 12.39 -1.35 -33.80
N PHE A 72 12.55 -0.50 -32.77
CA PHE A 72 12.23 0.94 -32.88
C PHE A 72 13.35 1.90 -32.47
N SER A 73 14.39 1.44 -31.75
CA SER A 73 15.54 2.27 -31.38
C SER A 73 16.81 1.87 -32.14
N GLY A 74 17.28 2.76 -33.02
CA GLY A 74 18.44 2.50 -33.88
C GLY A 74 19.74 2.51 -33.08
N GLY A 75 20.21 1.34 -32.65
CA GLY A 75 21.44 1.13 -31.89
C GLY A 75 22.72 0.93 -32.70
N SER A 76 23.74 1.77 -32.47
CA SER A 76 25.13 1.56 -32.94
C SER A 76 25.74 0.32 -32.28
N GLY A 77 25.82 -0.78 -33.02
CA GLY A 77 26.29 -2.08 -32.54
C GLY A 77 25.58 -3.28 -33.18
N GLY A 78 24.50 -3.04 -33.94
CA GLY A 78 23.77 -4.05 -34.71
C GLY A 78 22.34 -3.65 -35.11
N GLY A 79 21.83 -2.50 -34.63
CA GLY A 79 20.41 -2.12 -34.69
C GLY A 79 19.99 -1.08 -35.73
N ALA A 80 20.89 -0.55 -36.55
CA ALA A 80 20.48 0.30 -37.68
C ALA A 80 19.66 -0.49 -38.72
N GLY A 81 19.92 -1.80 -38.85
CA GLY A 81 19.24 -2.66 -39.82
C GLY A 81 17.75 -2.88 -39.54
N ALA A 82 17.37 -3.13 -38.29
CA ALA A 82 15.99 -3.41 -37.93
C ALA A 82 15.09 -2.17 -38.03
N VAL A 83 15.56 -1.02 -37.55
CA VAL A 83 14.81 0.25 -37.69
C VAL A 83 14.69 0.64 -39.16
N ASN A 84 15.78 0.53 -39.94
CA ASN A 84 15.70 0.68 -41.40
C ASN A 84 14.71 -0.33 -42.00
N GLY A 85 14.65 -1.56 -41.49
CA GLY A 85 13.69 -2.58 -41.93
C GLY A 85 12.23 -2.21 -41.72
N VAL A 86 11.90 -1.64 -40.56
CA VAL A 86 10.53 -1.17 -40.27
C VAL A 86 10.19 0.02 -41.14
N VAL A 87 11.08 1.01 -41.22
CA VAL A 87 10.88 2.22 -42.03
C VAL A 87 10.76 1.87 -43.51
N ASP A 88 11.66 1.03 -44.03
CA ASP A 88 11.64 0.55 -45.42
C ASP A 88 10.37 -0.23 -45.74
N ALA A 89 9.88 -1.06 -44.80
CA ALA A 89 8.64 -1.82 -44.99
C ALA A 89 7.43 -0.87 -45.09
N VAL A 90 7.36 0.15 -44.23
CA VAL A 90 6.31 1.16 -44.29
C VAL A 90 6.41 2.00 -45.56
N ASP A 91 7.62 2.43 -45.94
CA ASP A 91 7.85 3.26 -47.13
C ASP A 91 7.46 2.53 -48.44
N LYS A 92 7.87 1.26 -48.59
CA LYS A 92 7.50 0.42 -49.74
C LYS A 92 6.01 0.10 -49.79
N ALA A 93 5.38 -0.12 -48.62
CA ALA A 93 3.94 -0.31 -48.54
C ALA A 93 3.20 0.94 -49.04
N LEU A 94 3.64 2.13 -48.59
CA LEU A 94 3.09 3.42 -49.03
C LEU A 94 3.28 3.65 -50.54
N ASP A 95 4.45 3.35 -51.10
CA ASP A 95 4.68 3.43 -52.55
C ASP A 95 3.75 2.51 -53.36
N THR A 96 3.39 1.36 -52.78
CA THR A 96 2.48 0.40 -53.41
C THR A 96 1.03 0.90 -53.39
N VAL A 97 0.54 1.41 -52.26
CA VAL A 97 -0.85 1.87 -52.13
C VAL A 97 -1.11 3.23 -52.78
N LEU A 98 -0.10 4.11 -52.83
CA LEU A 98 -0.22 5.43 -53.47
C LEU A 98 0.03 5.42 -54.99
N GLY A 99 0.65 4.35 -55.51
CA GLY A 99 1.06 4.26 -56.91
C GLY A 99 2.37 5.01 -57.15
N SER A 100 3.38 4.29 -57.66
CA SER A 100 4.80 4.69 -57.72
C SER A 100 5.13 5.90 -58.62
N THR A 101 4.15 6.47 -59.33
CA THR A 101 4.36 7.52 -60.34
C THR A 101 4.33 8.95 -59.77
N GLY A 102 3.93 9.14 -58.50
CA GLY A 102 3.82 10.46 -57.86
C GLY A 102 4.58 10.64 -56.54
N THR A 103 5.21 9.59 -56.00
CA THR A 103 5.85 9.60 -54.67
C THR A 103 7.37 9.78 -54.70
N THR A 104 7.97 9.91 -55.89
CA THR A 104 9.42 9.96 -56.07
C THR A 104 10.05 11.19 -55.39
N GLY A 105 10.86 10.95 -54.35
CA GLY A 105 11.54 12.01 -53.59
C GLY A 105 10.78 12.54 -52.37
N GLN A 106 9.59 12.02 -52.08
CA GLN A 106 8.85 12.33 -50.84
C GLN A 106 9.41 11.53 -49.66
N SER A 107 9.38 12.12 -48.44
CA SER A 107 9.70 11.38 -47.22
C SER A 107 8.60 10.36 -46.89
N THR A 108 8.90 9.37 -46.05
CA THR A 108 7.89 8.41 -45.57
C THR A 108 6.75 9.10 -44.84
N GLN A 109 7.02 10.19 -44.11
CA GLN A 109 5.99 11.00 -43.44
C GLN A 109 5.09 11.75 -44.45
N ASP A 110 5.65 12.28 -45.53
CA ASP A 110 4.88 12.98 -46.56
C ASP A 110 3.96 12.01 -47.31
N LYS A 111 4.47 10.82 -47.62
CA LYS A 111 3.68 9.71 -48.20
C LYS A 111 2.56 9.29 -47.25
N LEU A 112 2.88 9.05 -45.97
CA LEU A 112 1.88 8.69 -44.95
C LEU A 112 0.80 9.77 -44.83
N THR A 113 1.20 11.05 -44.78
CA THR A 113 0.26 12.18 -44.72
C THR A 113 -0.65 12.22 -45.95
N SER A 114 -0.11 11.97 -47.14
CA SER A 114 -0.89 11.92 -48.38
C SER A 114 -1.90 10.77 -48.38
N TYR A 115 -1.49 9.60 -47.87
CA TYR A 115 -2.35 8.43 -47.73
C TYR A 115 -3.50 8.66 -46.73
N LEU A 116 -3.21 9.22 -45.56
CA LEU A 116 -4.23 9.50 -44.55
C LEU A 116 -5.23 10.58 -45.03
N GLN A 117 -4.77 11.54 -45.83
CA GLN A 117 -5.66 12.54 -46.44
C GLN A 117 -6.64 11.94 -47.45
N SER A 118 -6.28 10.86 -48.15
CA SER A 118 -7.15 10.16 -49.09
C SER A 118 -8.07 9.13 -48.42
N HIS A 119 -7.75 8.68 -47.20
CA HIS A 119 -8.50 7.66 -46.43
C HIS A 119 -9.09 8.22 -45.12
N LYS A 120 -9.85 9.32 -45.23
CA LYS A 120 -10.50 9.98 -44.07
C LYS A 120 -11.58 9.16 -43.37
N ASP A 121 -11.97 8.03 -43.96
CA ASP A 121 -12.89 7.06 -43.39
C ASP A 121 -12.24 6.18 -42.31
N GLY A 122 -10.92 6.25 -42.15
CA GLY A 122 -10.17 5.52 -41.12
C GLY A 122 -9.96 4.04 -41.45
N ASN A 123 -10.26 3.63 -42.68
CA ASN A 123 -10.03 2.26 -43.13
C ASN A 123 -8.63 2.15 -43.75
N TYR A 124 -7.70 1.57 -42.99
CA TYR A 124 -6.29 1.42 -43.39
C TYR A 124 -5.92 -0.03 -43.73
N THR A 125 -6.89 -0.89 -44.03
CA THR A 125 -6.69 -2.34 -44.18
C THR A 125 -5.70 -2.69 -45.30
N ASP A 126 -5.76 -1.99 -46.43
CA ASP A 126 -4.85 -2.17 -47.56
C ASP A 126 -3.42 -1.75 -47.22
N LEU A 127 -3.22 -0.63 -46.51
CA LEU A 127 -1.91 -0.23 -46.00
C LEU A 127 -1.39 -1.25 -44.97
N ILE A 128 -2.22 -1.69 -44.03
CA ILE A 128 -1.86 -2.70 -43.02
C ILE A 128 -1.37 -3.99 -43.69
N ASP A 129 -2.12 -4.51 -44.66
CA ASP A 129 -1.78 -5.73 -45.39
C ASP A 129 -0.46 -5.57 -46.16
N LYS A 130 -0.22 -4.40 -46.77
CA LYS A 130 1.04 -4.14 -47.47
C LYS A 130 2.23 -3.98 -46.54
N ILE A 131 2.06 -3.32 -45.39
CA ILE A 131 3.13 -3.26 -44.39
C ILE A 131 3.45 -4.67 -43.90
N LYS A 132 2.43 -5.50 -43.65
CA LYS A 132 2.62 -6.89 -43.22
C LYS A 132 3.39 -7.70 -44.26
N ASP A 133 3.06 -7.59 -45.54
CA ASP A 133 3.79 -8.23 -46.63
C ASP A 133 5.27 -7.82 -46.66
N GLU A 134 5.55 -6.53 -46.56
CA GLU A 134 6.93 -6.02 -46.60
C GLU A 134 7.73 -6.34 -45.34
N VAL A 135 7.10 -6.35 -44.16
CA VAL A 135 7.71 -6.83 -42.91
C VAL A 135 8.15 -8.29 -43.05
N GLN A 136 7.32 -9.16 -43.62
CA GLN A 136 7.67 -10.57 -43.79
C GLN A 136 8.83 -10.77 -44.77
N LYS A 137 8.91 -9.94 -45.83
CA LYS A 137 9.99 -9.97 -46.83
C LYS A 137 11.29 -9.35 -46.35
N SER A 138 11.26 -8.54 -45.30
CA SER A 138 12.47 -7.86 -44.80
C SER A 138 13.51 -8.88 -44.30
N SER A 139 14.75 -8.73 -44.78
CA SER A 139 15.90 -9.50 -44.31
C SER A 139 16.60 -8.84 -43.13
N SER A 140 16.23 -7.61 -42.79
CA SER A 140 16.80 -6.86 -41.67
C SER A 140 15.97 -6.98 -40.39
N LEU A 141 14.81 -7.64 -40.47
CA LEU A 141 13.96 -7.99 -39.34
C LEU A 141 14.09 -9.49 -39.02
N ASP A 142 14.26 -9.81 -37.74
CA ASP A 142 14.21 -11.19 -37.25
C ASP A 142 12.77 -11.69 -37.06
N ASP A 143 12.60 -12.99 -36.79
CA ASP A 143 11.28 -13.62 -36.66
C ASP A 143 10.47 -13.07 -35.46
N LEU A 144 11.13 -12.65 -34.38
CA LEU A 144 10.47 -12.05 -33.22
C LEU A 144 9.92 -10.66 -33.55
N GLN A 145 10.71 -9.86 -34.28
CA GLN A 145 10.32 -8.54 -34.77
C GLN A 145 9.17 -8.65 -35.76
N LYS A 146 9.25 -9.58 -36.72
CA LYS A 146 8.17 -9.87 -37.67
C LYS A 146 6.88 -10.29 -36.97
N GLY A 147 6.98 -11.12 -35.94
CA GLY A 147 5.84 -11.54 -35.12
C GLY A 147 5.19 -10.37 -34.38
N LEU A 148 5.99 -9.57 -33.66
CA LEU A 148 5.49 -8.39 -32.94
C LEU A 148 4.83 -7.39 -33.90
N LEU A 149 5.52 -6.99 -34.97
CA LEU A 149 5.02 -6.04 -35.96
C LEU A 149 3.73 -6.57 -36.60
N GLY A 150 3.70 -7.85 -37.01
CA GLY A 150 2.52 -8.47 -37.57
C GLY A 150 1.29 -8.46 -36.65
N ASN A 151 1.50 -8.54 -35.33
CA ASN A 151 0.42 -8.50 -34.34
C ASN A 151 -0.06 -7.07 -34.04
N ILE A 152 0.82 -6.08 -34.04
CA ILE A 152 0.46 -4.71 -33.62
C ILE A 152 -0.14 -3.86 -34.74
N LEU A 153 0.17 -4.13 -36.02
CA LEU A 153 -0.18 -3.23 -37.14
C LEU A 153 -1.67 -2.86 -37.21
N GLY A 154 -2.56 -3.84 -36.99
CA GLY A 154 -4.01 -3.60 -37.01
C GLY A 154 -4.54 -2.74 -35.86
N SER A 155 -3.73 -2.52 -34.82
CA SER A 155 -4.07 -1.74 -33.63
C SER A 155 -3.28 -0.44 -33.51
N VAL A 156 -2.46 -0.11 -34.53
CA VAL A 156 -1.76 1.17 -34.61
C VAL A 156 -2.77 2.27 -34.89
N ASP A 157 -2.69 3.34 -34.10
CA ASP A 157 -3.33 4.60 -34.42
C ASP A 157 -2.45 5.34 -35.44
N TYR A 158 -2.79 5.21 -36.71
CA TYR A 158 -2.04 5.77 -37.83
C TYR A 158 -2.08 7.31 -37.86
N ASP A 159 -3.06 7.96 -37.23
CA ASP A 159 -3.08 9.43 -37.08
C ASP A 159 -1.99 9.90 -36.11
N ASN A 160 -1.56 9.01 -35.20
CA ASN A 160 -0.47 9.23 -34.26
C ASN A 160 0.83 8.51 -34.66
N LEU A 161 0.91 7.92 -35.86
CA LEU A 161 2.15 7.38 -36.41
C LEU A 161 2.95 8.50 -37.09
N LYS A 162 4.18 8.74 -36.64
CA LYS A 162 5.03 9.83 -37.15
C LYS A 162 6.44 9.38 -37.41
N PHE A 163 6.97 9.78 -38.55
CA PHE A 163 8.37 9.61 -38.94
C PHE A 163 9.04 10.99 -39.06
N ASP A 164 10.34 11.04 -38.81
CA ASP A 164 11.11 12.26 -39.01
C ASP A 164 11.25 12.54 -40.52
N ASN A 165 11.32 13.81 -40.91
CA ASN A 165 11.70 14.21 -42.28
C ASN A 165 13.22 14.37 -42.44
N SER A 166 13.98 14.13 -41.37
CA SER A 166 15.42 14.34 -41.32
C SER A 166 16.21 13.06 -41.07
N THR A 167 17.50 13.07 -41.42
CA THR A 167 18.47 11.99 -41.13
C THR A 167 19.00 12.08 -39.69
N ALA A 168 18.20 12.56 -38.72
CA ALA A 168 18.65 12.74 -37.35
C ALA A 168 19.08 11.40 -36.75
N GLY A 169 20.37 11.28 -36.40
CA GLY A 169 20.94 10.06 -35.82
C GLY A 169 21.40 8.99 -36.82
N GLY A 170 21.42 9.27 -38.13
CA GLY A 170 21.95 8.35 -39.15
C GLY A 170 20.95 7.31 -39.68
N VAL A 171 19.68 7.40 -39.29
CA VAL A 171 18.55 6.63 -39.86
C VAL A 171 17.63 7.64 -40.56
N ALA A 172 17.44 7.49 -41.88
CA ALA A 172 16.49 8.31 -42.62
C ALA A 172 15.06 7.91 -42.22
N ASN A 173 14.17 8.90 -42.04
CA ASN A 173 12.76 8.69 -41.70
C ASN A 173 12.53 7.87 -40.42
N ALA A 174 13.32 8.10 -39.37
CA ALA A 174 13.19 7.38 -38.11
C ALA A 174 11.79 7.57 -37.49
N LEU A 175 11.26 6.52 -36.86
CA LEU A 175 10.00 6.58 -36.13
C LEU A 175 10.12 7.53 -34.92
N THR A 176 9.28 8.56 -34.89
CA THR A 176 9.27 9.57 -33.81
C THR A 176 8.10 9.40 -32.85
N ASN A 177 7.00 8.79 -33.28
CA ASN A 177 5.84 8.52 -32.45
C ASN A 177 5.02 7.37 -33.03
N ILE A 178 4.56 6.45 -32.19
CA ILE A 178 3.58 5.42 -32.51
C ILE A 178 2.66 5.21 -31.31
N THR A 179 1.37 5.07 -31.56
CA THR A 179 0.40 4.69 -30.52
C THR A 179 -0.24 3.37 -30.91
N ILE A 180 -0.27 2.43 -29.96
CA ILE A 180 -0.77 1.07 -30.15
C ILE A 180 -1.88 0.82 -29.14
N SER A 181 -3.06 0.42 -29.62
CA SER A 181 -4.20 0.08 -28.77
C SER A 181 -3.98 -1.25 -28.04
N LYS A 182 -4.52 -1.39 -26.83
CA LYS A 182 -4.46 -2.65 -26.07
C LYS A 182 -5.15 -3.79 -26.83
N GLY A 183 -4.72 -5.02 -26.57
CA GLY A 183 -5.31 -6.24 -27.14
C GLY A 183 -4.63 -6.72 -28.41
N SER A 184 -3.61 -6.00 -28.90
CA SER A 184 -2.92 -6.33 -30.15
C SER A 184 -1.88 -7.44 -29.99
N ASP A 185 -1.14 -7.44 -28.87
CA ASP A 185 -0.14 -8.45 -28.57
C ASP A 185 -0.16 -8.77 -27.07
N ARG A 186 -0.36 -10.05 -26.74
CA ARG A 186 -0.52 -10.50 -25.35
C ARG A 186 0.74 -10.28 -24.51
N GLY A 187 1.93 -10.39 -25.11
CA GLY A 187 3.20 -10.20 -24.42
C GLY A 187 3.45 -8.73 -24.12
N LEU A 188 3.18 -7.86 -25.10
CA LEU A 188 3.23 -6.41 -24.95
C LEU A 188 2.23 -5.93 -23.90
N ASP A 189 0.97 -6.35 -24.00
CA ASP A 189 -0.07 -5.96 -23.05
C ASP A 189 0.28 -6.36 -21.61
N LYS A 190 0.79 -7.59 -21.43
CA LYS A 190 1.25 -8.07 -20.14
C LYS A 190 2.40 -7.22 -19.60
N SER A 191 3.42 -6.95 -20.40
CA SER A 191 4.56 -6.12 -19.99
C SER A 191 4.14 -4.71 -19.62
N MET A 192 3.21 -4.11 -20.35
CA MET A 192 2.73 -2.76 -20.03
C MET A 192 1.90 -2.75 -18.75
N ALA A 193 1.07 -3.77 -18.52
CA ALA A 193 0.37 -3.94 -17.25
C ALA A 193 1.35 -4.14 -16.09
N ASP A 194 2.41 -4.93 -16.28
CA ASP A 194 3.45 -5.18 -15.28
C ASP A 194 4.26 -3.91 -14.97
N ILE A 195 4.61 -3.09 -15.98
CA ILE A 195 5.26 -1.78 -15.77
C ILE A 195 4.35 -0.82 -15.00
N ALA A 196 3.07 -0.74 -15.36
CA ALA A 196 2.12 0.10 -14.65
C ALA A 196 1.97 -0.36 -13.18
N LEU A 197 1.92 -1.67 -12.95
CA LEU A 197 1.90 -2.26 -11.62
C LEU A 197 3.16 -1.87 -10.83
N VAL A 198 4.35 -1.90 -11.42
CA VAL A 198 5.59 -1.43 -10.77
C VAL A 198 5.48 0.05 -10.43
N GLN A 199 5.08 0.91 -11.38
CA GLN A 199 4.96 2.36 -11.17
C GLN A 199 3.96 2.71 -10.07
N ASP A 200 2.84 1.98 -9.96
CA ASP A 200 1.85 2.19 -8.90
C ASP A 200 2.33 1.63 -7.55
N SER A 201 2.96 0.46 -7.56
CA SER A 201 3.51 -0.17 -6.35
C SER A 201 4.61 0.67 -5.71
N ILE A 202 5.50 1.29 -6.49
CA ILE A 202 6.56 2.16 -5.92
C ILE A 202 6.04 3.49 -5.37
N LYS A 203 4.84 3.93 -5.75
CA LYS A 203 4.20 5.15 -5.21
C LYS A 203 3.47 4.90 -3.89
N ASP A 204 2.85 3.73 -3.76
CA ASP A 204 1.96 3.39 -2.64
C ASP A 204 2.20 1.96 -2.15
N SER A 205 3.42 1.70 -1.66
CA SER A 205 3.76 0.43 -1.00
C SER A 205 4.16 0.62 0.45
N ASN A 206 3.79 -0.36 1.26
CA ASN A 206 4.19 -0.44 2.66
C ASN A 206 4.14 -1.89 3.14
N LEU A 207 5.16 -2.29 3.89
CA LEU A 207 5.19 -3.48 4.72
C LEU A 207 5.39 -3.04 6.15
N SER A 208 4.44 -3.34 7.03
CA SER A 208 4.52 -2.98 8.44
C SER A 208 4.48 -4.21 9.34
N LEU A 209 5.43 -4.28 10.26
CA LEU A 209 5.47 -5.20 11.38
C LEU A 209 5.12 -4.44 12.66
N VAL A 210 4.16 -4.96 13.41
CA VAL A 210 3.69 -4.35 14.65
C VAL A 210 3.70 -5.39 15.76
N SER A 211 4.40 -5.09 16.85
CA SER A 211 4.24 -5.80 18.12
C SER A 211 3.57 -4.88 19.14
N GLN A 212 2.58 -5.39 19.85
CA GLN A 212 1.85 -4.65 20.86
C GLN A 212 1.64 -5.53 22.07
N ASN A 213 2.33 -5.18 23.15
CA ASN A 213 2.41 -5.95 24.37
C ASN A 213 1.97 -5.07 25.54
N GLY A 214 1.31 -5.64 26.53
CA GLY A 214 0.92 -4.85 27.69
C GLY A 214 0.52 -5.65 28.90
N LEU A 215 0.60 -4.98 30.03
CA LEU A 215 0.04 -5.36 31.31
C LEU A 215 -0.90 -4.27 31.77
N VAL A 216 -2.02 -4.65 32.38
CA VAL A 216 -2.97 -3.72 32.97
C VAL A 216 -3.44 -4.25 34.32
N PHE A 217 -3.51 -3.36 35.29
CA PHE A 217 -4.10 -3.61 36.59
C PHE A 217 -5.17 -2.56 36.88
N GLN A 218 -6.37 -3.02 37.16
CA GLN A 218 -7.50 -2.19 37.57
C GLN A 218 -7.83 -2.50 39.02
N LEU A 219 -7.90 -1.45 39.84
CA LEU A 219 -8.40 -1.51 41.19
C LEU A 219 -9.79 -0.89 41.24
N GLY A 220 -10.80 -1.74 41.32
CA GLY A 220 -12.20 -1.32 41.38
C GLY A 220 -13.02 -2.24 42.28
N SER A 221 -14.02 -1.65 42.92
CA SER A 221 -15.13 -2.37 43.57
C SER A 221 -16.37 -1.49 43.50
N ARG A 222 -17.57 -2.07 43.63
CA ARG A 222 -18.81 -1.27 43.65
C ARG A 222 -18.78 -0.19 44.76
N PRO A 223 -18.37 -0.48 46.02
CA PRO A 223 -18.23 0.55 47.05
C PRO A 223 -17.21 1.65 46.70
N LEU A 224 -16.04 1.28 46.16
CA LEU A 224 -15.01 2.23 45.73
C LEU A 224 -15.54 3.14 44.63
N ASN A 225 -16.23 2.58 43.64
CA ASN A 225 -16.76 3.32 42.50
C ASN A 225 -17.83 4.35 42.91
N ASN A 226 -18.67 4.03 43.90
CA ASN A 226 -19.70 4.94 44.40
C ASN A 226 -19.13 6.12 45.20
N THR A 227 -18.00 5.91 45.87
CA THR A 227 -17.41 6.88 46.81
C THR A 227 -16.32 7.71 46.13
N VAL A 228 -15.27 7.04 45.62
CA VAL A 228 -14.05 7.66 45.14
C VAL A 228 -13.89 7.52 43.63
N GLY A 229 -14.35 6.41 43.04
CA GLY A 229 -14.18 6.05 41.62
C GLY A 229 -13.32 4.79 41.45
N THR A 230 -13.05 4.43 40.19
CA THR A 230 -12.22 3.28 39.82
C THR A 230 -10.88 3.76 39.25
N LEU A 231 -9.78 3.12 39.66
CA LEU A 231 -8.43 3.45 39.20
C LEU A 231 -7.84 2.29 38.40
N ALA A 232 -6.98 2.61 37.44
CA ALA A 232 -6.18 1.62 36.74
C ALA A 232 -4.80 2.15 36.37
N VAL A 233 -3.83 1.24 36.30
CA VAL A 233 -2.49 1.50 35.80
C VAL A 233 -2.12 0.44 34.77
N GLY A 234 -1.35 0.82 33.77
CA GLY A 234 -0.84 -0.10 32.77
C GLY A 234 0.64 0.11 32.49
N LEU A 235 1.23 -0.88 31.84
CA LEU A 235 2.53 -0.80 31.20
C LEU A 235 2.38 -1.36 29.79
N PHE A 236 2.48 -0.51 28.79
CA PHE A 236 2.28 -0.86 27.38
C PHE A 236 3.60 -0.68 26.63
N ALA A 237 4.01 -1.71 25.90
CA ALA A 237 5.21 -1.70 25.07
C ALA A 237 4.84 -2.08 23.65
N SER A 238 5.02 -1.15 22.72
CA SER A 238 4.74 -1.34 21.30
C SER A 238 6.00 -1.14 20.49
N ALA A 239 6.18 -1.98 19.47
CA ALA A 239 7.22 -1.82 18.46
C ALA A 239 6.54 -1.77 17.09
N TYR A 240 6.84 -0.72 16.33
CA TYR A 240 6.37 -0.51 14.97
C TYR A 240 7.60 -0.49 14.07
N SER A 241 7.58 -1.28 13.01
CA SER A 241 8.58 -1.21 11.95
C SER A 241 7.83 -1.16 10.63
N SER A 242 8.17 -0.23 9.75
CA SER A 242 7.61 -0.13 8.42
C SER A 242 8.72 -0.03 7.38
N MET A 243 8.46 -0.58 6.21
CA MET A 243 9.28 -0.45 5.02
C MET A 243 8.38 0.01 3.89
N SER A 244 8.71 1.14 3.27
CA SER A 244 7.91 1.73 2.20
C SER A 244 8.80 2.30 1.12
N ILE A 245 8.35 2.26 -0.13
CA ILE A 245 9.04 2.94 -1.21
C ILE A 245 8.57 4.40 -1.26
N ASN A 246 9.54 5.31 -1.20
CA ASN A 246 9.36 6.73 -1.43
C ASN A 246 9.97 7.03 -2.79
N ALA A 247 9.14 6.93 -3.82
CA ALA A 247 9.52 7.23 -5.18
C ALA A 247 9.74 8.73 -5.37
N ASN A 248 10.85 9.10 -6.02
CA ASN A 248 11.06 10.45 -6.51
C ASN A 248 10.01 10.76 -7.61
N PRO A 249 9.11 11.73 -7.40
CA PRO A 249 8.01 12.00 -8.32
C PRO A 249 8.48 12.51 -9.69
N ASP A 250 9.65 13.14 -9.76
CA ASP A 250 10.18 13.68 -11.00
C ASP A 250 10.74 12.56 -11.88
N LYS A 251 11.17 11.44 -11.29
CA LYS A 251 11.85 10.31 -11.95
C LYS A 251 10.95 9.13 -12.28
N MET A 252 9.69 9.37 -12.61
CA MET A 252 8.70 8.30 -12.80
C MET A 252 8.47 7.89 -14.25
N ARG A 253 9.04 8.62 -15.22
CA ARG A 253 8.82 8.38 -16.65
C ARG A 253 9.64 7.18 -17.11
N LEU A 254 9.08 6.34 -17.97
CA LEU A 254 9.83 5.23 -18.57
C LEU A 254 10.52 5.74 -19.84
N ILE A 255 11.77 6.18 -19.69
CA ILE A 255 12.59 6.66 -20.80
C ILE A 255 13.82 5.75 -20.91
N LEU A 256 14.03 5.17 -22.09
CA LEU A 256 15.12 4.26 -22.39
C LEU A 256 16.16 4.96 -23.28
N GLU A 257 17.44 4.68 -23.03
CA GLU A 257 18.54 5.04 -23.93
C GLU A 257 18.82 3.84 -24.83
N ALA A 258 18.87 4.08 -26.13
CA ALA A 258 19.22 3.06 -27.10
C ALA A 258 19.82 3.70 -28.35
N GLY A 259 21.08 3.37 -28.62
CA GLY A 259 21.80 3.89 -29.77
C GLY A 259 22.15 5.36 -29.70
N GLY A 260 22.32 5.91 -28.50
CA GLY A 260 22.53 7.35 -28.32
C GLY A 260 21.27 8.21 -28.48
N ASN A 261 20.12 7.60 -28.81
CA ASN A 261 18.82 8.24 -28.81
C ASN A 261 18.01 7.82 -27.57
N TYR A 262 17.00 8.62 -27.25
CA TYR A 262 16.16 8.42 -26.08
C TYR A 262 14.71 8.25 -26.52
N TYR A 263 14.03 7.30 -25.89
CA TYR A 263 12.65 6.97 -26.24
C TYR A 263 11.81 6.84 -24.98
N GLU A 264 10.64 7.46 -24.99
CA GLU A 264 9.69 7.42 -23.89
C GLU A 264 8.54 6.46 -24.23
N LEU A 265 8.21 5.62 -23.24
CA LEU A 265 7.03 4.78 -23.26
C LEU A 265 5.99 5.33 -22.29
N LYS A 266 4.84 5.72 -22.82
CA LYS A 266 3.69 6.21 -22.06
C LYS A 266 2.59 5.16 -22.08
N ILE A 267 2.13 4.76 -20.90
CA ILE A 267 1.03 3.79 -20.75
C ILE A 267 -0.25 4.57 -20.46
N THR A 268 -1.32 4.27 -21.20
CA THR A 268 -2.66 4.86 -21.04
C THR A 268 -3.71 3.77 -20.85
N ASP A 269 -4.94 4.16 -20.54
CA ASP A 269 -6.04 3.20 -20.36
C ASP A 269 -6.37 2.45 -21.66
N SER A 270 -6.28 3.12 -22.81
CA SER A 270 -6.64 2.59 -24.13
C SER A 270 -5.47 1.98 -24.92
N GLY A 271 -4.22 2.20 -24.50
CA GLY A 271 -3.06 1.74 -25.24
C GLY A 271 -1.74 2.29 -24.71
N TYR A 272 -0.74 2.30 -25.58
CA TYR A 272 0.62 2.71 -25.23
C TYR A 272 1.20 3.56 -26.35
N THR A 273 1.91 4.62 -25.97
CA THR A 273 2.61 5.48 -26.92
C THR A 273 4.10 5.32 -26.73
N TYR A 274 4.80 5.00 -27.80
CA TYR A 274 6.26 5.01 -27.86
C TYR A 274 6.70 6.18 -28.75
N GLY A 275 7.60 7.02 -28.25
CA GLY A 275 8.05 8.17 -29.02
C GLY A 275 9.43 8.66 -28.61
N LEU A 276 10.01 9.52 -29.45
CA LEU A 276 11.31 10.13 -29.16
C LEU A 276 11.24 11.00 -27.91
N SER A 277 12.35 10.97 -27.17
CA SER A 277 12.62 11.78 -26.00
C SER A 277 14.00 12.41 -26.15
N SER A 278 14.47 13.09 -25.09
CA SER A 278 15.76 13.74 -25.07
C SER A 278 16.65 13.18 -23.98
N LYS A 279 17.97 13.36 -24.11
CA LYS A 279 18.91 13.09 -23.01
C LYS A 279 18.54 13.85 -21.75
N SER A 280 18.15 15.12 -21.91
CA SER A 280 17.73 15.97 -20.79
C SER A 280 16.52 15.39 -20.07
N ASP A 281 15.53 14.89 -20.81
CA ASP A 281 14.35 14.26 -20.22
C ASP A 281 14.69 12.94 -19.53
N TYR A 282 15.55 12.13 -20.14
CA TYR A 282 16.04 10.90 -19.53
C TYR A 282 16.76 11.19 -18.21
N ASP A 283 17.75 12.08 -18.24
CA ASP A 283 18.54 12.44 -17.07
C ASP A 283 17.67 13.05 -15.98
N ALA A 284 16.65 13.85 -16.32
CA ALA A 284 15.82 14.54 -15.34
C ALA A 284 14.63 13.70 -14.84
N HIS A 285 14.08 12.80 -15.65
CA HIS A 285 12.79 12.17 -15.35
C HIS A 285 12.70 10.65 -15.51
N SER A 286 13.75 9.98 -15.99
CA SER A 286 13.70 8.54 -16.20
C SER A 286 13.75 7.74 -14.90
N LEU A 287 12.88 6.73 -14.79
CA LEU A 287 12.95 5.68 -13.77
C LEU A 287 14.30 4.95 -13.81
N LEU A 288 14.85 4.72 -15.01
CA LEU A 288 16.14 4.03 -15.18
C LEU A 288 17.31 4.92 -14.75
N ALA A 289 17.23 6.23 -15.02
CA ALA A 289 18.27 7.18 -14.59
C ALA A 289 18.34 7.26 -13.06
N ALA A 290 17.21 7.20 -12.36
CA ALA A 290 17.18 7.17 -10.91
C ALA A 290 17.87 5.94 -10.29
N LEU A 291 17.96 4.83 -11.03
CA LEU A 291 18.68 3.63 -10.57
C LEU A 291 20.21 3.77 -10.63
N GLN A 292 20.74 4.81 -11.29
CA GLN A 292 22.19 5.00 -11.46
C GLN A 292 22.83 5.83 -10.33
N THR A 293 22.03 6.53 -9.53
CA THR A 293 22.52 7.43 -8.47
C THR A 293 22.28 6.84 -7.08
N THR A 294 23.26 6.99 -6.20
CA THR A 294 23.13 6.66 -4.77
C THR A 294 22.73 7.86 -3.91
N ASN A 295 22.56 9.05 -4.52
CA ASN A 295 22.08 10.23 -3.80
C ASN A 295 20.59 10.09 -3.48
N PRO A 296 20.17 10.03 -2.20
CA PRO A 296 18.77 9.89 -1.82
C PRO A 296 17.85 11.02 -2.32
N SER A 297 18.40 12.18 -2.69
CA SER A 297 17.62 13.29 -3.23
C SER A 297 17.18 13.05 -4.69
N ASP A 298 17.97 12.29 -5.44
CA ASP A 298 17.78 12.07 -6.89
C ASP A 298 17.27 10.65 -7.19
N ALA A 299 17.39 9.72 -6.24
CA ALA A 299 16.96 8.32 -6.35
C ALA A 299 15.51 8.12 -5.85
N HIS A 300 14.90 7.01 -6.26
CA HIS A 300 13.81 6.41 -5.47
C HIS A 300 14.41 5.83 -4.19
N ASN A 301 13.69 5.91 -3.07
CA ASN A 301 14.23 5.48 -1.78
C ASN A 301 13.38 4.37 -1.17
N LEU A 302 14.04 3.34 -0.63
CA LEU A 302 13.45 2.49 0.38
C LEU A 302 13.55 3.23 1.71
N THR A 303 12.41 3.57 2.30
CA THR A 303 12.35 4.20 3.62
C THR A 303 11.99 3.16 4.66
N ILE A 304 12.85 3.03 5.68
CA ILE A 304 12.60 2.15 6.82
C ILE A 304 12.35 3.02 8.04
N THR A 305 11.21 2.82 8.70
CA THR A 305 10.84 3.53 9.93
C THR A 305 10.68 2.53 11.05
N SER A 306 11.48 2.67 12.11
CA SER A 306 11.37 1.90 13.33
C SER A 306 10.98 2.82 14.48
N PHE A 307 9.94 2.46 15.23
CA PHE A 307 9.44 3.22 16.36
C PHE A 307 9.06 2.28 17.51
N VAL A 308 9.78 2.39 18.62
CA VAL A 308 9.46 1.66 19.87
C VAL A 308 8.87 2.65 20.85
N LEU A 309 7.70 2.32 21.41
CA LEU A 309 6.96 3.17 22.32
C LEU A 309 6.64 2.40 23.60
N SER A 310 7.06 2.94 24.74
CA SER A 310 6.63 2.52 26.06
C SER A 310 5.65 3.55 26.64
N GLU A 311 4.52 3.09 27.17
CA GLU A 311 3.50 3.94 27.78
C GLU A 311 3.15 3.43 29.19
N ILE A 312 3.09 4.35 30.14
CA ILE A 312 2.59 4.11 31.49
C ILE A 312 1.30 4.94 31.65
N PRO A 313 0.13 4.39 31.29
CA PRO A 313 -1.15 5.02 31.54
C PRO A 313 -1.57 4.89 32.99
N ILE A 314 -2.12 5.97 33.54
CA ILE A 314 -2.88 5.98 34.79
C ILE A 314 -4.26 6.52 34.47
N GLY A 315 -5.29 5.75 34.77
CA GLY A 315 -6.69 6.09 34.47
C GLY A 315 -7.55 6.16 35.71
N TYR A 316 -8.53 7.04 35.65
CA TYR A 316 -9.57 7.22 36.63
C TYR A 316 -10.93 7.28 35.93
N ALA A 317 -11.94 6.65 36.53
CA ALA A 317 -13.31 6.76 36.04
C ALA A 317 -14.34 6.75 37.16
N ARG A 318 -15.51 7.32 36.87
CA ARG A 318 -16.63 7.37 37.79
C ARG A 318 -17.95 7.14 37.06
N THR A 319 -18.87 6.47 37.75
CA THR A 319 -20.25 6.27 37.29
C THR A 319 -21.19 7.28 37.94
N PHE A 320 -22.04 7.88 37.12
CA PHE A 320 -23.20 8.67 37.50
C PHE A 320 -24.45 7.83 37.25
N TYR A 321 -25.18 7.51 38.32
CA TYR A 321 -26.33 6.62 38.29
C TYR A 321 -27.62 7.41 38.04
N PHE A 322 -28.41 6.97 37.06
CA PHE A 322 -29.76 7.46 36.79
C PHE A 322 -30.77 6.33 36.94
N LYS A 323 -32.08 6.67 36.93
CA LYS A 323 -33.16 5.72 37.21
C LYS A 323 -33.13 4.45 36.34
N ASN A 324 -32.81 4.58 35.05
CA ASN A 324 -32.82 3.50 34.05
C ASN A 324 -31.55 3.47 33.19
N SER A 325 -30.49 4.17 33.61
CA SER A 325 -29.26 4.29 32.84
C SER A 325 -28.10 4.72 33.72
N ASN A 326 -26.87 4.47 33.26
CA ASN A 326 -25.65 4.91 33.92
C ASN A 326 -24.76 5.64 32.93
N LEU A 327 -24.26 6.82 33.30
CA LEU A 327 -23.21 7.51 32.56
C LEU A 327 -21.87 7.27 33.24
N ASN A 328 -20.91 6.72 32.51
CA ASN A 328 -19.56 6.52 32.98
C ASN A 328 -18.65 7.53 32.27
N VAL A 329 -17.85 8.24 33.05
CA VAL A 329 -16.87 9.21 32.54
C VAL A 329 -15.50 8.79 33.03
N GLY A 330 -14.52 8.78 32.14
CA GLY A 330 -13.15 8.42 32.49
C GLY A 330 -12.13 9.29 31.80
N VAL A 331 -10.97 9.43 32.42
CA VAL A 331 -9.80 10.14 31.91
C VAL A 331 -8.57 9.30 32.19
N SER A 332 -7.58 9.37 31.30
CA SER A 332 -6.25 8.81 31.56
C SER A 332 -5.15 9.77 31.13
N GLY A 333 -4.09 9.79 31.94
CA GLY A 333 -2.81 10.42 31.61
C GLY A 333 -1.78 9.34 31.34
N LYS A 334 -0.95 9.54 30.31
CA LYS A 334 0.04 8.58 29.85
C LYS A 334 1.41 9.21 29.84
N LEU A 335 2.36 8.65 30.60
CA LEU A 335 3.77 8.95 30.40
C LEU A 335 4.28 8.09 29.24
N MET A 336 4.84 8.72 28.22
CA MET A 336 5.23 8.04 26.98
C MET A 336 6.72 8.25 26.72
N ASN A 337 7.43 7.16 26.42
CA ASN A 337 8.84 7.18 26.05
C ASN A 337 9.00 6.47 24.72
N GLY A 338 9.47 7.20 23.71
CA GLY A 338 9.59 6.75 22.34
C GLY A 338 11.04 6.77 21.85
N ILE A 339 11.43 5.73 21.10
CA ILE A 339 12.68 5.67 20.35
C ILE A 339 12.30 5.52 18.89
N SER A 340 12.73 6.46 18.03
CA SER A 340 12.44 6.41 16.59
C SER A 340 13.71 6.55 15.79
N VAL A 341 13.85 5.70 14.77
CA VAL A 341 14.88 5.80 13.74
C VAL A 341 14.22 5.63 12.38
N GLN A 342 14.53 6.55 11.48
CA GLN A 342 14.10 6.55 10.09
C GLN A 342 15.34 6.62 9.19
N ASN A 343 15.39 5.78 8.16
CA ASN A 343 16.47 5.79 7.17
C ASN A 343 15.91 5.76 5.76
N LYS A 344 16.56 6.48 4.85
CA LYS A 344 16.32 6.44 3.41
C LYS A 344 17.50 5.76 2.74
N ILE A 345 17.22 4.68 2.02
CA ILE A 345 18.19 3.91 1.26
C ILE A 345 17.86 4.12 -0.22
N ALA A 346 18.78 4.69 -0.99
CA ALA A 346 18.60 4.84 -2.43
C ALA A 346 18.45 3.46 -3.09
N ILE A 347 17.41 3.28 -3.90
CA ILE A 347 17.19 2.09 -4.72
C ILE A 347 17.99 2.31 -6.00
N SER A 348 19.20 1.76 -6.04
CA SER A 348 20.14 1.91 -7.15
C SER A 348 20.89 0.60 -7.38
N THR A 349 21.39 0.41 -8.61
CA THR A 349 22.29 -0.69 -8.98
C THR A 349 23.62 -0.66 -8.21
N ASN A 350 23.96 0.49 -7.61
CA ASN A 350 25.20 0.70 -6.88
C ASN A 350 25.02 0.65 -5.34
N THR A 351 23.81 0.35 -4.86
CA THR A 351 23.51 0.31 -3.42
C THR A 351 23.88 -1.03 -2.80
N ASP A 352 24.71 -1.02 -1.76
CA ASP A 352 24.98 -2.19 -0.91
C ASP A 352 23.93 -2.26 0.22
N PHE A 353 22.82 -2.93 -0.05
CA PHE A 353 21.73 -3.07 0.91
C PHE A 353 22.13 -3.77 2.22
N ALA A 354 23.11 -4.68 2.19
CA ALA A 354 23.55 -5.36 3.40
C ALA A 354 24.28 -4.39 4.34
N LYS A 355 25.15 -3.54 3.78
CA LYS A 355 25.81 -2.46 4.52
C LYS A 355 24.81 -1.43 5.04
N GLU A 356 23.86 -1.00 4.21
CA GLU A 356 22.84 -0.03 4.61
C GLU A 356 21.94 -0.55 5.74
N LEU A 357 21.56 -1.83 5.69
CA LEU A 357 20.79 -2.47 6.76
C LEU A 357 21.61 -2.61 8.06
N SER A 358 22.92 -2.87 7.98
CA SER A 358 23.80 -2.85 9.15
C SER A 358 23.84 -1.47 9.82
N ASN A 359 23.95 -0.40 9.02
CA ASN A 359 23.94 0.98 9.52
C ASN A 359 22.64 1.34 10.26
N LEU A 360 21.49 0.79 9.82
CA LEU A 360 20.22 0.97 10.52
C LEU A 360 20.27 0.42 11.95
N THR A 361 20.82 -0.78 12.14
CA THR A 361 20.92 -1.38 13.49
C THR A 361 21.81 -0.57 14.42
N GLN A 362 22.92 -0.03 13.89
CA GLN A 362 23.82 0.85 14.63
C GLN A 362 23.14 2.18 15.00
N SER A 363 22.38 2.77 14.07
CA SER A 363 21.63 4.00 14.30
C SER A 363 20.58 3.84 15.41
N PHE A 364 19.95 2.67 15.49
CA PHE A 364 19.01 2.35 16.57
C PHE A 364 19.70 2.30 17.94
N ASN A 365 20.86 1.64 18.03
CA ASN A 365 21.62 1.56 19.28
C ASN A 365 22.15 2.92 19.77
N GLY A 366 22.43 3.85 18.86
CA GLY A 366 22.89 5.21 19.19
C GLY A 366 21.77 6.24 19.42
N SER A 367 20.49 5.85 19.26
CA SER A 367 19.37 6.77 19.31
C SER A 367 18.93 7.08 20.75
N ASN A 368 18.59 8.35 21.00
CA ASN A 368 18.10 8.79 22.31
C ASN A 368 16.58 8.72 22.39
N ALA A 369 16.07 8.33 23.56
CA ALA A 369 14.63 8.31 23.79
C ALA A 369 14.05 9.73 23.93
N SER A 370 12.94 9.97 23.26
CA SER A 370 12.11 11.17 23.40
C SER A 370 10.95 10.88 24.35
N ARG A 371 10.57 11.86 25.18
CA ARG A 371 9.49 11.72 26.17
C ARG A 371 8.35 12.66 25.82
N ALA A 372 7.14 12.17 25.97
CA ALA A 372 5.91 12.95 25.80
C ALA A 372 4.86 12.51 26.82
N PHE A 373 3.77 13.28 26.89
CA PHE A 373 2.60 12.91 27.68
C PHE A 373 1.39 12.78 26.76
N GLY A 374 0.52 11.80 27.01
CA GLY A 374 -0.74 11.62 26.29
C GLY A 374 -1.93 11.77 27.23
N VAL A 375 -3.03 12.32 26.73
CA VAL A 375 -4.30 12.43 27.48
C VAL A 375 -5.44 11.79 26.69
N ASP A 376 -6.18 10.89 27.34
CA ASP A 376 -7.38 10.26 26.78
C ASP A 376 -8.60 10.58 27.65
N VAL A 377 -9.76 10.74 27.02
CA VAL A 377 -11.05 10.99 27.67
C VAL A 377 -12.10 10.06 27.09
N GLY A 378 -12.89 9.46 27.96
CA GLY A 378 -13.85 8.43 27.63
C GLY A 378 -15.23 8.69 28.22
N LEU A 379 -16.26 8.27 27.48
CA LEU A 379 -17.65 8.25 27.90
C LEU A 379 -18.23 6.87 27.57
N VAL A 380 -19.01 6.31 28.50
CA VAL A 380 -19.82 5.11 28.26
C VAL A 380 -21.20 5.31 28.85
N TYR A 381 -22.22 5.29 28.00
CA TYR A 381 -23.62 5.32 28.41
C TYR A 381 -24.19 3.90 28.41
N GLU A 382 -24.73 3.48 29.54
CA GLU A 382 -25.36 2.19 29.74
C GLU A 382 -26.87 2.35 29.88
N ILE A 383 -27.61 1.52 29.17
CA ILE A 383 -29.06 1.37 29.32
C ILE A 383 -29.32 0.13 30.18
N ASP A 384 -30.07 0.30 31.27
CA ASP A 384 -30.52 -0.77 32.16
C ASP A 384 -32.05 -0.79 32.21
N LEU A 385 -32.69 -1.07 31.07
CA LEU A 385 -34.14 -1.23 30.99
C LEU A 385 -34.51 -2.70 31.24
N PRO A 386 -35.66 -2.99 31.89
CA PRO A 386 -36.07 -4.37 32.22
C PRO A 386 -36.05 -5.36 31.05
N LYS A 387 -36.30 -4.89 29.81
CA LYS A 387 -36.29 -5.70 28.58
C LYS A 387 -34.97 -5.63 27.79
N PHE A 388 -34.12 -4.64 28.05
CA PHE A 388 -32.85 -4.39 27.36
C PHE A 388 -31.79 -3.99 28.38
N ARG A 389 -31.30 -4.98 29.13
CA ARG A 389 -30.23 -4.77 30.12
C ARG A 389 -28.88 -4.88 29.42
N ASN A 390 -27.89 -4.14 29.91
CA ASN A 390 -26.49 -4.20 29.49
C ASN A 390 -26.19 -3.75 28.05
N LEU A 391 -27.06 -2.93 27.44
CA LEU A 391 -26.72 -2.22 26.20
C LEU A 391 -25.82 -1.02 26.53
N THR A 392 -24.77 -0.83 25.74
CA THR A 392 -23.75 0.17 25.99
C THR A 392 -23.37 0.91 24.72
N PHE A 393 -23.19 2.22 24.87
CA PHE A 393 -22.64 3.10 23.85
C PHE A 393 -21.37 3.73 24.42
N GLY A 394 -20.27 3.58 23.71
CA GLY A 394 -18.98 4.15 24.08
C GLY A 394 -18.56 5.23 23.10
N LEU A 395 -17.91 6.27 23.61
CA LEU A 395 -17.19 7.28 22.85
C LEU A 395 -15.87 7.53 23.55
N VAL A 396 -14.78 7.61 22.80
CA VAL A 396 -13.45 7.90 23.35
C VAL A 396 -12.70 8.84 22.44
N GLY A 397 -12.04 9.83 23.03
CA GLY A 397 -11.00 10.63 22.41
C GLY A 397 -9.65 10.27 23.02
N LYS A 398 -8.69 9.90 22.20
CA LYS A 398 -7.34 9.49 22.62
C LYS A 398 -6.30 10.45 22.11
N ASN A 399 -5.20 10.59 22.85
CA ASN A 399 -4.05 11.42 22.50
C ASN A 399 -4.48 12.84 22.12
N LEU A 400 -5.41 13.42 22.89
CA LEU A 400 -6.05 14.71 22.59
C LEU A 400 -5.05 15.85 22.44
N ASN A 401 -3.87 15.70 23.04
CA ASN A 401 -2.78 16.66 23.04
C ASN A 401 -1.66 16.34 22.02
N SER A 402 -1.83 15.35 21.14
CA SER A 402 -0.91 15.01 20.04
C SER A 402 0.57 14.82 20.45
N PRO A 403 0.90 13.82 21.30
CA PRO A 403 2.27 13.60 21.74
C PRO A 403 3.21 13.38 20.54
N THR A 404 4.37 14.04 20.59
CA THR A 404 5.35 14.09 19.50
C THR A 404 6.70 13.56 19.97
N PHE A 405 7.34 12.73 19.16
CA PHE A 405 8.62 12.09 19.45
C PHE A 405 9.63 12.45 18.37
N LYS A 406 10.84 12.83 18.80
CA LYS A 406 11.93 13.15 17.89
C LYS A 406 12.35 11.91 17.09
N SER A 407 12.63 12.10 15.81
CA SER A 407 13.20 11.10 14.91
C SER A 407 14.28 11.72 14.02
N THR A 408 14.91 10.89 13.19
CA THR A 408 16.03 11.28 12.33
C THR A 408 15.60 12.04 11.07
N ILE A 409 14.43 11.75 10.50
CA ILE A 409 13.94 12.41 9.27
C ILE A 409 12.77 13.34 9.58
N GLU A 410 11.68 12.79 10.13
CA GLU A 410 10.50 13.54 10.56
C GLU A 410 10.03 13.09 11.95
N ASP A 411 9.65 14.05 12.79
CA ASP A 411 9.12 13.75 14.11
C ASP A 411 7.87 12.85 14.02
N VAL A 412 7.83 11.82 14.86
CA VAL A 412 6.67 10.93 14.96
C VAL A 412 5.61 11.61 15.82
N VAL A 413 4.53 12.06 15.19
CA VAL A 413 3.38 12.69 15.87
C VAL A 413 2.23 11.70 15.99
N ILE A 414 1.84 11.34 17.21
CA ILE A 414 0.65 10.53 17.44
C ILE A 414 -0.57 11.45 17.46
N LYS A 415 -1.33 11.45 16.36
CA LYS A 415 -2.51 12.30 16.20
C LYS A 415 -3.66 11.93 17.16
N PRO A 416 -4.56 12.88 17.46
CA PRO A 416 -5.76 12.59 18.23
C PRO A 416 -6.65 11.60 17.46
N GLN A 417 -7.21 10.63 18.19
CA GLN A 417 -8.11 9.62 17.64
C GLN A 417 -9.46 9.70 18.34
N VAL A 418 -10.56 9.67 17.57
CA VAL A 418 -11.91 9.54 18.13
C VAL A 418 -12.53 8.24 17.64
N ARG A 419 -13.08 7.46 18.58
CA ARG A 419 -13.75 6.18 18.28
C ARG A 419 -15.09 6.11 18.99
N ALA A 420 -16.06 5.49 18.33
CA ALA A 420 -17.36 5.15 18.90
C ALA A 420 -17.55 3.64 18.90
N GLY A 421 -18.35 3.14 19.83
CA GLY A 421 -18.66 1.72 19.92
C GLY A 421 -20.01 1.42 20.54
N LEU A 422 -20.49 0.21 20.28
CA LEU A 422 -21.70 -0.37 20.83
C LEU A 422 -21.35 -1.75 21.40
N GLY A 423 -21.90 -2.06 22.57
CA GLY A 423 -21.74 -3.37 23.19
C GLY A 423 -23.06 -3.85 23.80
N TYR A 424 -23.34 -5.14 23.68
CA TYR A 424 -24.51 -5.78 24.28
C TYR A 424 -24.12 -7.11 24.93
N TYR A 425 -24.66 -7.38 26.12
CA TYR A 425 -24.33 -8.56 26.92
C TYR A 425 -25.58 -9.24 27.47
N THR A 426 -25.67 -10.56 27.30
CA THR A 426 -26.72 -11.37 27.92
C THR A 426 -26.20 -12.08 29.16
N SER A 427 -27.12 -12.47 30.05
CA SER A 427 -26.79 -13.30 31.22
C SER A 427 -26.33 -14.72 30.85
N SER A 428 -26.60 -15.18 29.62
CA SER A 428 -26.15 -16.48 29.11
C SER A 428 -24.68 -16.50 28.66
N GLY A 429 -23.98 -15.36 28.75
CA GLY A 429 -22.59 -15.21 28.31
C GLY A 429 -22.44 -14.91 26.82
N PHE A 430 -23.54 -14.72 26.10
CA PHE A 430 -23.49 -14.19 24.74
C PHE A 430 -23.25 -12.68 24.78
N ASN A 431 -22.41 -12.20 23.87
CA ASN A 431 -22.15 -10.77 23.74
C ASN A 431 -21.89 -10.38 22.29
N ILE A 432 -22.21 -9.13 21.96
CA ILE A 432 -21.96 -8.52 20.65
C ILE A 432 -21.25 -7.19 20.89
N ALA A 433 -20.27 -6.88 20.06
CA ALA A 433 -19.60 -5.60 20.07
C ALA A 433 -19.39 -5.08 18.64
N PHE A 434 -19.42 -3.76 18.49
CA PHE A 434 -19.16 -3.06 17.24
C PHE A 434 -18.44 -1.76 17.55
N ASP A 435 -17.40 -1.43 16.79
CA ASP A 435 -16.64 -0.19 16.92
C ASP A 435 -16.39 0.44 15.54
N VAL A 436 -16.26 1.76 15.54
CA VAL A 436 -15.87 2.54 14.36
C VAL A 436 -14.89 3.66 14.76
N ASP A 437 -13.86 3.82 13.96
CA ASP A 437 -12.94 4.96 14.03
C ASP A 437 -13.58 6.16 13.33
N LEU A 438 -13.93 7.19 14.10
CA LEU A 438 -14.53 8.41 13.56
C LEU A 438 -13.48 9.31 12.89
N THR A 439 -12.22 9.21 13.31
CA THR A 439 -11.08 9.92 12.71
C THR A 439 -10.18 8.96 11.94
N GLN A 440 -9.55 9.48 10.89
CA GLN A 440 -8.47 8.77 10.19
C GLN A 440 -7.18 8.86 11.00
N ASN A 441 -6.42 7.77 11.04
CA ASN A 441 -5.11 7.72 11.71
C ASN A 441 -4.01 7.56 10.68
N ASP A 442 -2.89 8.25 10.88
CA ASP A 442 -1.72 8.07 10.02
C ASP A 442 -1.09 6.71 10.32
N LEU A 443 -0.75 5.94 9.29
CA LEU A 443 0.15 4.81 9.47
C LEU A 443 1.57 5.33 9.69
N LEU A 444 2.35 4.62 10.50
CA LEU A 444 3.77 4.91 10.72
C LEU A 444 4.60 4.41 9.54
N ALA A 445 4.29 4.89 8.33
CA ALA A 445 4.99 4.54 7.08
C ALA A 445 5.22 5.79 6.25
N ILE A 446 6.48 6.00 5.84
CA ILE A 446 6.92 7.15 5.06
C ILE A 446 7.00 6.74 3.59
N SER A 447 5.89 6.90 2.87
CA SER A 447 5.76 6.65 1.43
C SER A 447 5.49 7.95 0.68
N SER A 448 5.56 7.93 -0.66
CA SER A 448 5.21 9.09 -1.49
C SER A 448 3.77 9.55 -1.28
N LEU A 449 2.86 8.60 -1.07
CA LEU A 449 1.49 8.87 -0.62
C LEU A 449 1.34 8.56 0.86
N LYS A 450 0.91 9.55 1.64
CA LYS A 450 0.72 9.39 3.08
C LYS A 450 -0.41 8.40 3.39
N GLN A 451 -0.05 7.24 3.92
CA GLN A 451 -1.01 6.18 4.20
C GLN A 451 -1.80 6.43 5.50
N LYS A 452 -3.08 6.09 5.46
CA LYS A 452 -4.02 6.29 6.57
C LYS A 452 -4.81 5.03 6.85
N SER A 453 -5.31 4.89 8.07
CA SER A 453 -6.19 3.79 8.50
C SER A 453 -7.47 4.36 9.11
N GLN A 454 -8.60 3.72 8.83
CA GLN A 454 -9.88 4.01 9.48
C GLN A 454 -10.68 2.71 9.60
N MET A 455 -10.72 2.13 10.79
CA MET A 455 -11.32 0.81 11.00
C MET A 455 -12.82 0.90 11.32
N ILE A 456 -13.56 -0.07 10.80
CA ILE A 456 -14.91 -0.44 11.24
C ILE A 456 -14.91 -1.93 11.51
N GLY A 457 -15.47 -2.37 12.63
CA GLY A 457 -15.44 -3.78 12.98
C GLY A 457 -16.38 -4.16 14.09
N GLY A 458 -16.64 -5.45 14.20
CA GLY A 458 -17.48 -6.00 15.23
C GLY A 458 -17.40 -7.51 15.29
N GLY A 459 -18.03 -8.07 16.32
CA GLY A 459 -18.03 -9.49 16.52
C GLY A 459 -18.97 -9.91 17.64
N MET A 460 -18.97 -11.21 17.88
CA MET A 460 -19.75 -11.84 18.93
C MET A 460 -18.90 -12.83 19.71
N GLY A 461 -19.21 -12.97 20.99
CA GLY A 461 -18.62 -13.95 21.88
C GLY A 461 -19.68 -14.82 22.55
N PHE A 462 -19.36 -16.07 22.84
CA PHE A 462 -20.23 -17.00 23.53
C PHE A 462 -19.44 -18.04 24.34
N LEU A 463 -20.03 -18.51 25.42
CA LEU A 463 -19.49 -19.57 26.27
C LEU A 463 -19.91 -20.94 25.73
N TRP A 464 -18.95 -21.79 25.37
CA TRP A 464 -19.19 -23.18 24.97
C TRP A 464 -18.33 -24.13 25.80
N ARG A 465 -18.99 -24.97 26.62
CA ARG A 465 -18.33 -25.99 27.47
C ARG A 465 -17.19 -25.42 28.34
N GLY A 466 -17.37 -24.22 28.88
CA GLY A 466 -16.36 -23.55 29.72
C GLY A 466 -15.25 -22.83 28.95
N MET A 467 -15.28 -22.85 27.61
CA MET A 467 -14.42 -22.04 26.75
C MET A 467 -15.17 -20.80 26.28
N ASP A 468 -14.50 -19.65 26.27
CA ASP A 468 -15.05 -18.43 25.66
C ASP A 468 -14.54 -18.34 24.21
N LEU A 469 -15.48 -18.48 23.28
CA LEU A 469 -15.24 -18.43 21.84
C LEU A 469 -15.71 -17.09 21.29
N ARG A 470 -14.89 -16.48 20.45
CA ARG A 470 -15.15 -15.19 19.81
C ARG A 470 -14.89 -15.28 18.32
N VAL A 471 -15.78 -14.66 17.56
CA VAL A 471 -15.65 -14.48 16.13
C VAL A 471 -16.03 -13.05 15.77
N GLY A 472 -15.39 -12.50 14.76
CA GLY A 472 -15.65 -11.14 14.31
C GLY A 472 -15.08 -10.86 12.95
N ALA A 473 -15.36 -9.66 12.47
CA ALA A 473 -14.81 -9.15 11.24
C ALA A 473 -14.58 -7.64 11.35
N MET A 474 -13.59 -7.14 10.64
CA MET A 474 -13.29 -5.72 10.54
C MET A 474 -12.80 -5.36 9.15
N LYS A 475 -12.92 -4.09 8.76
CA LYS A 475 -12.46 -3.56 7.50
C LYS A 475 -11.77 -2.23 7.74
N ASP A 476 -10.63 -2.03 7.09
CA ASP A 476 -10.04 -0.71 6.98
C ASP A 476 -10.66 0.00 5.77
N LEU A 477 -11.24 1.18 5.99
CA LEU A 477 -11.86 1.97 4.93
C LEU A 477 -10.84 2.75 4.10
N ARG A 478 -9.57 2.77 4.53
CA ARG A 478 -8.47 3.52 3.89
C ARG A 478 -7.37 2.62 3.35
N GLN A 479 -7.39 1.33 3.70
CA GLN A 479 -6.46 0.33 3.19
C GLN A 479 -7.23 -0.72 2.40
N ASP A 480 -6.66 -1.18 1.29
CA ASP A 480 -7.30 -2.17 0.43
C ASP A 480 -6.92 -3.60 0.81
N THR A 481 -7.04 -3.93 2.10
CA THR A 481 -6.68 -5.26 2.66
C THR A 481 -7.84 -6.26 2.64
N GLY A 482 -8.99 -5.89 2.07
CA GLY A 482 -10.20 -6.70 2.09
C GLY A 482 -10.88 -6.73 3.46
N LEU A 483 -11.66 -7.77 3.73
CA LEU A 483 -12.24 -8.00 5.05
C LEU A 483 -11.19 -8.70 5.92
N ILE A 484 -11.07 -8.32 7.18
CA ILE A 484 -10.20 -8.99 8.15
C ILE A 484 -11.10 -9.83 9.06
N LEU A 485 -10.98 -11.15 8.96
CA LEU A 485 -11.68 -12.10 9.80
C LEU A 485 -10.91 -12.30 11.09
N THR A 486 -11.63 -12.35 12.21
CA THR A 486 -11.04 -12.50 13.54
C THR A 486 -11.65 -13.68 14.27
N GLY A 487 -10.81 -14.45 14.96
CA GLY A 487 -11.23 -15.54 15.82
C GLY A 487 -10.42 -15.55 17.11
N GLY A 488 -11.06 -15.86 18.22
CA GLY A 488 -10.39 -15.95 19.51
C GLY A 488 -10.98 -17.05 20.39
N ILE A 489 -10.11 -17.66 21.19
CA ILE A 489 -10.48 -18.67 22.17
C ILE A 489 -9.79 -18.34 23.49
N ASN A 490 -10.57 -18.29 24.57
CA ASN A 490 -10.05 -18.23 25.92
C ASN A 490 -10.30 -19.58 26.62
N LEU A 491 -9.19 -20.23 26.97
CA LEU A 491 -9.13 -21.49 27.67
C LEU A 491 -8.91 -21.22 29.16
N LEU A 492 -9.75 -21.83 30.00
CA LEU A 492 -9.60 -21.84 31.46
C LEU A 492 -9.64 -20.44 32.12
N GLY A 493 -10.11 -19.41 31.40
CA GLY A 493 -10.21 -18.03 31.88
C GLY A 493 -8.92 -17.22 31.78
N PHE A 494 -7.76 -17.87 31.70
CA PHE A 494 -6.46 -17.19 31.74
C PHE A 494 -5.65 -17.26 30.43
N LEU A 495 -5.84 -18.27 29.58
CA LEU A 495 -5.09 -18.41 28.33
C LEU A 495 -5.98 -18.04 27.14
N ASP A 496 -5.76 -16.86 26.59
CA ASP A 496 -6.48 -16.33 25.43
C ASP A 496 -5.57 -16.32 24.20
N ILE A 497 -5.99 -16.98 23.13
CA ILE A 497 -5.33 -16.96 21.82
C ILE A 497 -6.27 -16.33 20.81
N THR A 498 -5.77 -15.38 20.04
CA THR A 498 -6.56 -14.67 19.02
C THR A 498 -5.79 -14.55 17.72
N LEU A 499 -6.44 -14.85 16.61
CA LEU A 499 -5.91 -14.75 15.26
C LEU A 499 -6.78 -13.80 14.43
N GLN A 500 -6.15 -12.99 13.60
CA GLN A 500 -6.80 -12.13 12.63
C GLN A 500 -6.12 -12.32 11.27
N SER A 501 -6.90 -12.48 10.20
CA SER A 501 -6.39 -12.65 8.85
C SER A 501 -7.25 -11.89 7.85
N SER A 502 -6.63 -11.19 6.90
CA SER A 502 -7.33 -10.61 5.75
C SER A 502 -7.85 -11.69 4.80
N THR A 503 -8.90 -11.34 4.06
CA THR A 503 -9.42 -12.13 2.92
C THR A 503 -8.66 -11.84 1.63
N LYS A 504 -7.93 -10.73 1.55
CA LYS A 504 -6.98 -10.49 0.46
C LYS A 504 -5.63 -11.11 0.79
N PHE A 505 -5.11 -11.84 -0.18
CA PHE A 505 -3.82 -12.50 -0.14
C PHE A 505 -2.94 -11.93 -1.25
N THR A 506 -1.64 -12.06 -1.07
CA THR A 506 -0.65 -11.77 -2.09
C THR A 506 0.38 -12.89 -2.07
N ASP A 507 0.82 -13.30 -3.26
CA ASP A 507 1.76 -14.40 -3.40
C ASP A 507 3.19 -13.87 -3.25
N ILE A 508 3.92 -14.41 -2.28
CA ILE A 508 5.34 -14.13 -2.07
C ILE A 508 6.08 -15.44 -2.34
N GLN A 509 6.84 -15.52 -3.42
CA GLN A 509 7.57 -16.74 -3.82
C GLN A 509 6.67 -17.99 -3.90
N ASN A 510 5.49 -17.86 -4.50
CA ASN A 510 4.44 -18.91 -4.59
C ASN A 510 3.84 -19.34 -3.24
N ILE A 511 4.07 -18.59 -2.18
CA ILE A 511 3.42 -18.79 -0.88
C ILE A 511 2.34 -17.71 -0.72
N PRO A 512 1.05 -18.08 -0.69
CA PRO A 512 -0.02 -17.10 -0.47
C PRO A 512 0.06 -16.59 0.97
N MET A 513 0.30 -15.28 1.11
CA MET A 513 0.33 -14.60 2.41
C MET A 513 -0.83 -13.61 2.50
N PRO A 514 -1.59 -13.59 3.62
CA PRO A 514 -2.61 -12.57 3.80
C PRO A 514 -1.96 -11.19 3.94
N GLN A 515 -2.54 -10.17 3.29
CA GLN A 515 -2.12 -8.78 3.40
C GLN A 515 -2.21 -8.21 4.82
N TYR A 516 -2.95 -8.87 5.72
CA TYR A 516 -2.96 -8.59 7.14
C TYR A 516 -3.02 -9.89 7.92
N LEU A 517 -2.09 -10.07 8.86
CA LEU A 517 -2.06 -11.19 9.80
C LEU A 517 -1.71 -10.66 11.19
N ASN A 518 -2.47 -11.05 12.21
CA ASN A 518 -2.16 -10.70 13.59
C ASN A 518 -2.42 -11.90 14.50
N LEU A 519 -1.43 -12.24 15.32
CA LEU A 519 -1.52 -13.26 16.35
C LEU A 519 -1.33 -12.61 17.72
N ARG A 520 -2.21 -12.95 18.66
CA ARG A 520 -2.13 -12.50 20.05
C ARG A 520 -2.29 -13.66 21.01
N VAL A 521 -1.51 -13.62 22.08
CA VAL A 521 -1.57 -14.54 23.21
C VAL A 521 -1.63 -13.72 24.48
N GLY A 522 -2.54 -14.02 25.38
CA GLY A 522 -2.79 -13.18 26.54
C GLY A 522 -3.71 -13.85 27.54
N GLY A 523 -4.29 -13.03 28.39
CA GLY A 523 -5.16 -13.49 29.46
C GLY A 523 -5.72 -12.34 30.28
N SER A 524 -6.77 -12.62 31.02
CA SER A 524 -7.25 -11.69 32.03
C SER A 524 -7.89 -12.41 33.20
N PHE A 525 -7.65 -11.90 34.39
CA PHE A 525 -8.27 -12.34 35.62
C PHE A 525 -9.17 -11.23 36.11
N SER A 526 -10.35 -11.57 36.63
CA SER A 526 -11.26 -10.63 37.26
C SER A 526 -11.87 -11.25 38.50
N TRP A 527 -11.81 -10.53 39.62
CA TRP A 527 -12.36 -10.93 40.91
C TRP A 527 -13.15 -9.80 41.57
#